data_AF-A0A951AY86-F1
#
_entry.id   AF-A0A951AY86-F1
#
_cell.length_a   1.000
_cell.length_b   1.000
_cell.length_c   1.000
_cell.angle_alpha   90.00
_cell.angle_beta   90.00
_cell.angle_gamma   90.00
#
_symmetry.space_group_name_H-M   'P 1'
#
loop_
_entity.id
_entity.type
_entity.pdbx_description
1 polymer ?
#
loop_
_entity_poly.entity_id
_entity_poly.type
_entity_poly.pdbx_seq_one_letter_code
_entity_poly.pdbx_strand_id
1 'polypeptide(L)'
;MTDFHLALSRQSPTPGTYTFLALNAGQTEHALVIAGPDVAGQRTPILQPDQSARLTATLQPGSYELYCPVDGHKADGMDTYLTVPSIDQAGPH
;
A
#
# COMPACT_ATOMS: atom_id res chain seq x y z
N MET A 1 7.02 -4.73 -5.13
CA MET A 1 5.93 -5.41 -5.82
C MET A 1 6.57 -6.40 -6.78
N THR A 2 6.06 -7.62 -6.82
CA THR A 2 6.38 -8.60 -7.88
C THR A 2 5.09 -8.94 -8.60
N ASP A 3 5.15 -9.76 -9.64
CA ASP A 3 3.95 -10.12 -10.38
C ASP A 3 2.90 -10.73 -9.46
N PHE A 4 1.73 -10.12 -9.50
CA PHE A 4 0.55 -10.48 -8.73
C PHE A 4 0.73 -10.48 -7.20
N HIS A 5 1.75 -9.77 -6.68
CA HIS A 5 2.02 -9.75 -5.25
C HIS A 5 2.52 -8.39 -4.73
N LEU A 6 1.87 -7.94 -3.64
CA LEU A 6 2.23 -6.73 -2.88
C LEU A 6 2.91 -7.12 -1.56
N ALA A 7 4.23 -6.91 -1.49
CA ALA A 7 4.99 -7.06 -0.25
C ALA A 7 5.19 -5.70 0.45
N LEU A 8 4.73 -5.60 1.70
CA LEU A 8 4.93 -4.42 2.54
C LEU A 8 6.17 -4.59 3.42
N SER A 9 7.02 -3.57 3.47
CA SER A 9 8.21 -3.56 4.35
C SER A 9 7.85 -3.35 5.83
N ARG A 10 6.62 -2.91 6.12
CA ARG A 10 6.08 -2.69 7.47
C ARG A 10 4.61 -3.09 7.51
N GLN A 11 4.25 -3.96 8.45
CA GLN A 11 2.89 -4.49 8.60
C GLN A 11 2.08 -3.81 9.71
N SER A 12 2.75 -3.11 10.63
CA SER A 12 2.13 -2.49 11.81
C SER A 12 2.63 -1.05 12.01
N PRO A 13 2.34 -0.12 11.09
CA PRO A 13 2.66 1.29 11.26
C PRO A 13 1.82 1.92 12.36
N THR A 14 2.37 2.89 13.10
CA THR A 14 1.59 3.78 13.95
C THR A 14 0.93 4.88 13.12
N PRO A 15 -0.09 5.58 13.63
CA PRO A 15 -0.64 6.74 12.95
C PRO A 15 0.44 7.79 12.61
N GLY A 16 0.36 8.39 11.43
CA GLY A 16 1.33 9.37 10.94
C GLY A 16 1.38 9.49 9.41
N THR A 17 2.24 10.38 8.92
CA THR A 17 2.46 10.57 7.48
C THR A 17 3.60 9.69 6.99
N TYR A 18 3.33 8.92 5.93
CA TYR A 18 4.27 7.98 5.33
C TYR A 18 4.46 8.27 3.85
N THR A 19 5.70 8.12 3.38
CA THR A 19 6.00 8.05 1.95
C THR A 19 6.29 6.60 1.58
N PHE A 20 5.40 6.00 0.82
CA PHE A 20 5.56 4.68 0.24
C PHE A 20 6.45 4.78 -0.99
N LEU A 21 7.49 3.95 -1.06
CA LEU A 21 8.24 3.72 -2.29
C LEU A 21 7.70 2.45 -2.94
N ALA A 22 6.88 2.63 -3.98
CA ALA A 22 6.40 1.52 -4.80
C ALA A 22 7.48 1.19 -5.83
N LEU A 23 8.11 0.01 -5.70
CA LEU A 23 9.04 -0.54 -6.68
C LEU A 23 8.37 -1.71 -7.40
N ASN A 24 8.37 -1.66 -8.73
CA ASN A 24 8.03 -2.80 -9.56
C ASN A 24 9.30 -3.65 -9.79
N ALA A 25 9.39 -4.79 -9.12
CA ALA A 25 10.43 -5.80 -9.30
C ALA A 25 9.90 -7.05 -10.02
N GLY A 26 8.71 -6.97 -10.62
CA GLY A 26 8.09 -7.99 -11.46
C GLY A 26 8.42 -7.78 -12.94
N GLN A 27 7.73 -8.52 -13.81
CA GLN A 27 7.87 -8.43 -15.26
C GLN A 27 6.62 -7.87 -15.97
N THR A 28 5.49 -7.72 -15.27
CA THR A 28 4.31 -7.00 -15.78
C THR A 28 4.21 -5.58 -15.19
N GLU A 29 3.35 -4.76 -15.76
CA GLU A 29 3.09 -3.40 -15.28
C GLU A 29 2.30 -3.41 -13.98
N HIS A 30 2.60 -2.48 -13.07
CA HIS A 30 1.92 -2.40 -11.77
C HIS A 30 1.68 -0.95 -11.36
N ALA A 31 0.65 -0.73 -10.56
CA ALA A 31 0.48 0.52 -9.82
C ALA A 31 0.09 0.20 -8.36
N LEU A 32 0.29 1.16 -7.47
CA LEU A 32 -0.15 1.05 -6.08
C LEU A 32 -1.28 2.05 -5.84
N VAL A 33 -2.43 1.56 -5.38
CA VAL A 33 -3.49 2.37 -4.77
C VAL A 33 -3.47 2.14 -3.26
N ILE A 34 -3.70 3.20 -2.49
CA ILE A 34 -3.95 3.15 -1.05
C ILE A 34 -5.34 3.77 -0.83
N ALA A 35 -6.27 2.99 -0.28
CA ALA A 35 -7.63 3.43 0.05
C ALA A 35 -7.95 3.08 1.51
N GLY A 36 -8.63 3.98 2.22
CA GLY A 36 -8.99 3.76 3.62
C GLY A 36 -9.57 5.02 4.26
N PRO A 37 -9.64 5.09 5.60
CA PRO A 37 -10.12 6.26 6.32
C PRO A 37 -9.40 7.53 5.86
N ASP A 38 -10.18 8.52 5.43
CA ASP A 38 -9.74 9.82 4.91
C ASP A 38 -8.74 9.76 3.72
N VAL A 39 -8.57 8.59 3.10
CA VAL A 39 -7.72 8.39 1.91
C VAL A 39 -8.58 7.83 0.78
N ALA A 40 -9.04 8.72 -0.11
CA ALA A 40 -9.94 8.40 -1.21
C ALA A 40 -9.26 7.74 -2.43
N GLY A 41 -8.35 6.78 -2.21
CA GLY A 41 -7.70 6.04 -3.29
C GLY A 41 -6.52 6.78 -3.94
N GLN A 42 -5.58 7.26 -3.13
CA GLN A 42 -4.34 7.83 -3.65
C GLN A 42 -3.56 6.77 -4.44
N ARG A 43 -2.96 7.15 -5.57
CA ARG A 43 -2.30 6.18 -6.46
C ARG A 43 -0.99 6.66 -7.05
N THR A 44 -0.12 5.72 -7.38
CA THR A 44 1.02 5.95 -8.28
C THR A 44 0.57 6.01 -9.74
N PRO A 45 1.41 6.52 -10.66
CA PRO A 45 1.32 6.14 -12.07
C PRO A 45 1.47 4.62 -12.25
N ILE A 46 1.18 4.15 -13.46
CA ILE A 46 1.58 2.80 -13.89
C ILE A 46 3.12 2.75 -13.95
N LEU A 47 3.69 1.69 -13.38
CA LEU A 47 5.12 1.42 -13.29
C LEU A 47 5.45 0.20 -14.13
N GLN A 48 6.29 0.40 -15.14
CA GLN A 48 6.89 -0.69 -15.92
C GLN A 48 7.90 -1.48 -15.06
N PRO A 49 8.39 -2.64 -15.52
CA PRO A 49 9.47 -3.36 -14.85
C PRO A 49 10.65 -2.44 -14.49
N ASP A 50 11.21 -2.64 -13.30
CA ASP A 50 12.30 -1.87 -12.70
C ASP A 50 11.99 -0.38 -12.40
N GLN A 51 10.77 0.09 -12.64
CA GLN A 51 10.37 1.46 -12.30
C GLN A 51 9.91 1.58 -10.84
N SER A 52 10.01 2.80 -10.30
CA SER A 52 9.50 3.13 -8.98
C SER A 52 8.82 4.50 -8.94
N ALA A 53 7.89 4.65 -8.00
CA ALA A 53 7.26 5.92 -7.67
C ALA A 53 7.07 6.09 -6.17
N ARG A 54 6.98 7.35 -5.75
CA ARG A 54 6.66 7.72 -4.36
C ARG A 54 5.19 8.11 -4.25
N LEU A 55 4.55 7.64 -3.18
CA LEU A 55 3.18 7.97 -2.83
C LEU A 55 3.14 8.37 -1.35
N THR A 56 2.72 9.59 -1.03
CA THR A 56 2.64 10.06 0.35
C THR A 56 1.20 10.04 0.83
N ALA A 57 0.94 9.33 1.92
CA ALA A 57 -0.36 9.21 2.57
C ALA A 57 -0.25 9.48 4.07
N THR A 58 -1.26 10.12 4.64
CA THR A 58 -1.42 10.22 6.09
C THR A 58 -2.31 9.08 6.56
N LEU A 59 -1.77 8.25 7.44
CA LEU A 59 -2.45 7.09 7.99
C LEU A 59 -2.96 7.42 9.39
N GLN A 60 -4.25 7.23 9.61
CA GLN A 60 -4.91 7.29 10.90
C GLN A 60 -5.22 5.87 11.40
N PRO A 61 -5.62 5.67 12.67
CA PRO A 61 -6.10 4.37 13.11
C PRO A 61 -7.22 3.84 12.20
N GLY A 62 -7.09 2.60 11.73
CA GLY A 62 -8.03 2.00 10.80
C GLY A 62 -7.39 0.96 9.88
N SER A 63 -8.18 0.47 8.93
CA SER A 63 -7.74 -0.50 7.92
C SER A 63 -7.64 0.18 6.56
N TYR A 64 -6.53 -0.05 5.87
CA TYR A 64 -6.25 0.46 4.53
C TYR A 64 -6.13 -0.71 3.57
N GLU A 65 -6.84 -0.63 2.45
CA GLU A 65 -6.67 -1.52 1.32
C GLU A 65 -5.54 -0.98 0.44
N LEU A 66 -4.58 -1.85 0.14
CA LEU A 66 -3.49 -1.60 -0.78
C LEU A 66 -3.62 -2.59 -1.92
N TYR A 67 -3.82 -2.08 -3.13
CA TYR A 67 -4.09 -2.94 -4.29
C TYR A 67 -3.49 -2.38 -5.58
N CYS A 68 -3.40 -3.25 -6.60
CA CYS A 68 -3.07 -2.84 -7.96
C CYS A 68 -4.36 -2.65 -8.79
N PRO A 69 -4.60 -1.47 -9.38
CA PRO A 69 -5.83 -1.16 -10.12
C PRO A 69 -5.81 -1.66 -11.57
N VAL A 70 -4.74 -2.32 -12.01
CA VAL A 70 -4.67 -2.93 -13.35
C VAL A 70 -5.65 -4.10 -13.39
N ASP A 71 -6.42 -4.20 -14.47
CA ASP A 71 -7.48 -5.20 -14.62
C ASP A 71 -6.95 -6.61 -14.34
N GLY A 72 -7.67 -7.38 -13.50
CA GLY A 72 -7.27 -8.72 -13.07
C GLY A 72 -6.25 -8.76 -11.93
N HIS A 73 -5.32 -7.80 -11.84
CA HIS A 73 -4.19 -7.91 -10.90
C HIS A 73 -4.62 -7.98 -9.43
N LYS A 74 -5.66 -7.22 -9.05
CA LYS A 74 -6.25 -7.32 -7.69
C LYS A 74 -6.78 -8.74 -7.41
N ALA A 75 -7.55 -9.30 -8.35
CA ALA A 75 -8.13 -10.63 -8.22
C ALA A 75 -7.07 -11.75 -8.21
N ASP A 76 -5.94 -11.52 -8.88
CA ASP A 76 -4.81 -12.46 -8.95
C ASP A 76 -3.90 -12.43 -7.72
N GLY A 77 -4.11 -11.50 -6.78
CA GLY A 77 -3.42 -11.47 -5.49
C GLY A 77 -2.80 -10.13 -5.10
N MET A 78 -2.90 -9.09 -5.94
CA MET A 78 -2.46 -7.73 -5.58
C MET A 78 -3.53 -6.99 -4.79
N ASP A 79 -3.93 -7.61 -3.68
CA ASP A 79 -4.87 -7.07 -2.72
C ASP A 79 -4.38 -7.41 -1.32
N THR A 80 -4.04 -6.39 -0.53
CA THR A 80 -3.55 -6.58 0.84
C THR A 80 -4.07 -5.48 1.75
N TYR A 81 -4.16 -5.81 3.03
CA TYR A 81 -4.71 -4.91 4.04
C TYR A 81 -3.63 -4.51 5.05
N LEU A 82 -3.58 -3.22 5.34
CA LEU A 82 -2.69 -2.62 6.32
C LEU A 82 -3.52 -2.06 7.47
N THR A 83 -3.34 -2.61 8.66
CA THR A 83 -4.01 -2.13 9.87
C THR A 83 -3.11 -1.20 10.66
N VAL A 84 -3.63 -0.01 10.95
CA VAL A 84 -2.99 1.00 11.80
C VAL A 84 -3.72 0.96 13.15
N PRO A 85 -3.06 0.55 14.26
CA PRO A 85 -3.70 0.51 15.57
C PRO A 85 -3.91 1.93 16.11
N SER A 86 -4.89 2.07 17.01
CA SER A 86 -5.00 3.26 17.84
C SER A 86 -3.82 3.35 18.81
N ILE A 87 -3.32 4.57 19.03
CA ILE A 87 -2.20 4.84 19.94
C ILE A 87 -2.50 4.43 21.40
N ASP A 88 -3.77 4.30 21.77
CA ASP A 88 -4.22 3.87 23.10
C ASP A 88 -3.99 2.38 23.39
N GLN A 89 -3.55 1.61 22.39
CA GLN A 89 -3.22 0.17 22.53
C GLN A 89 -1.71 -0.11 22.47
N ALA A 90 -0.87 0.93 22.39
CA ALA A 90 0.59 0.82 22.41
C ALA A 90 1.15 1.27 23.79
N GLY A 91 0.63 0.71 24.88
CA GLY A 91 1.15 0.94 26.24
C GLY A 91 1.85 -0.31 26.80
N PRO A 92 2.94 -0.18 27.57
CA PRO A 92 3.61 -1.32 28.18
C PRO A 92 2.77 -1.84 29.35
N HIS A 93 2.56 -3.16 29.41
CA HIS A 93 2.21 -3.86 30.64
C HIS A 93 3.48 -4.24 31.39
#